data_AF-A0A1R3GM91-F1
#
_entry.id   AF-A0A1R3GM91-F1
#
_cell.length_a   1.000
_cell.length_b   1.000
_cell.length_c   1.000
_cell.angle_alpha   90.00
_cell.angle_beta   90.00
_cell.angle_gamma   90.00
#
_symmetry.space_group_name_H-M   'P 1'
#
loop_
_entity.id
_entity.type
_entity.pdbx_description
1 polymer ?
#
loop_
_entity_poly.entity_id
_entity_poly.type
_entity_poly.pdbx_seq_one_letter_code
_entity_poly.pdbx_strand_id
1 'polypeptide(L)'
;MAFASVLRKSAKYLAPACIATACIATALNYSSHPVVNHPSSTAAKFRKANAADESLLRHLESKIQIFQSEVDAACGFPFKMEDKKCGKITLTREYNGELIKIDVDMKNLKDDQKDSSFPFVVSITKGDGPWLEFLCTAMADKIVIDDLNVNDYGKPEFYLGEKLKEDFLKYLEMRGIEASTSNSLHKYMMSYKNNCVDVNRNRVGYFMTLKKFVEK
;
A
#
# COMPACT_ATOMS: atom_id res chain seq x y z
N MET A 1 -25.38 26.73 -34.08
CA MET A 1 -26.59 25.87 -34.09
C MET A 1 -26.92 25.52 -32.66
N ALA A 2 -28.08 25.96 -32.20
CA ALA A 2 -28.59 25.78 -30.85
C ALA A 2 -29.48 24.54 -30.79
N PHE A 3 -29.42 23.79 -29.69
CA PHE A 3 -30.52 22.94 -29.26
C PHE A 3 -30.83 23.23 -27.80
N ALA A 4 -32.07 23.67 -27.58
CA ALA A 4 -32.67 23.99 -26.30
C ALA A 4 -33.59 22.84 -25.85
N SER A 5 -33.59 22.62 -24.53
CA SER A 5 -34.68 22.22 -23.60
C SER A 5 -35.73 21.15 -23.98
N VAL A 6 -36.10 20.31 -22.99
CA VAL A 6 -37.43 20.33 -22.30
C VAL A 6 -37.53 19.24 -21.20
N LEU A 7 -38.31 19.59 -20.16
CA LEU A 7 -38.67 18.93 -18.90
C LEU A 7 -39.33 17.53 -18.98
N ARG A 8 -39.26 16.77 -17.87
CA ARG A 8 -40.48 16.18 -17.27
C ARG A 8 -40.41 16.02 -15.73
N LYS A 9 -41.57 16.25 -15.12
CA LYS A 9 -41.91 16.40 -13.70
C LYS A 9 -42.22 15.05 -13.00
N SER A 10 -41.87 14.98 -11.71
CA SER A 10 -42.65 14.54 -10.52
C SER A 10 -43.68 13.38 -10.62
N ALA A 11 -43.63 12.45 -9.67
CA ALA A 11 -44.82 12.00 -8.93
C ALA A 11 -44.47 11.40 -7.56
N LYS A 12 -45.22 11.84 -6.54
CA LYS A 12 -45.32 11.32 -5.17
C LYS A 12 -46.38 10.22 -5.16
N TYR A 13 -46.22 9.16 -4.38
CA TYR A 13 -47.34 8.28 -4.01
C TYR A 13 -47.28 7.90 -2.53
N LEU A 14 -48.27 8.41 -1.80
CA LEU A 14 -48.67 8.02 -0.45
C LEU A 14 -49.70 6.89 -0.51
N ALA A 15 -49.82 6.21 0.63
CA ALA A 15 -50.60 5.01 0.98
C ALA A 15 -52.09 4.99 0.59
N PRO A 16 -52.75 3.83 0.80
CA PRO A 16 -54.15 3.79 1.20
C PRO A 16 -54.33 3.32 2.66
N ALA A 17 -55.15 4.08 3.37
CA ALA A 17 -55.83 3.70 4.61
C ALA A 17 -57.06 2.85 4.27
N CYS A 18 -57.39 1.89 5.13
CA CYS A 18 -58.70 1.22 5.14
C CYS A 18 -59.47 1.60 6.40
N ILE A 19 -60.77 1.76 6.22
CA ILE A 19 -61.77 2.44 7.06
C ILE A 19 -62.67 1.41 7.76
N ALA A 20 -63.08 1.77 9.00
CA ALA A 20 -64.27 1.37 9.77
C ALA A 20 -64.35 -0.09 10.28
N THR A 21 -64.95 -0.40 11.43
CA THR A 21 -66.12 0.18 12.13
C THR A 21 -66.03 0.02 13.65
N ALA A 22 -66.65 0.94 14.39
CA ALA A 22 -66.85 0.90 15.84
C ALA A 22 -68.05 0.00 16.22
N CYS A 23 -67.92 -0.78 17.31
CA CYS A 23 -69.03 -1.25 18.13
C CYS A 23 -68.62 -1.20 19.61
N ILE A 24 -69.45 -0.56 20.43
CA ILE A 24 -69.36 -0.46 21.89
C ILE A 24 -70.21 -1.58 22.49
N ALA A 25 -69.68 -2.34 23.45
CA ALA A 25 -70.45 -2.97 24.52
C ALA A 25 -69.53 -3.35 25.70
N THR A 26 -69.87 -2.83 26.88
CA THR A 26 -69.31 -3.11 28.21
C THR A 26 -69.85 -4.41 28.82
N ALA A 27 -69.01 -5.21 29.49
CA ALA A 27 -69.40 -6.02 30.66
C ALA A 27 -68.16 -6.57 31.42
N LEU A 28 -68.29 -6.68 32.74
CA LEU A 28 -67.27 -6.97 33.75
C LEU A 28 -66.99 -8.48 33.96
N ASN A 29 -65.83 -8.72 34.59
CA ASN A 29 -65.46 -9.80 35.52
C ASN A 29 -64.71 -11.07 35.03
N TYR A 30 -63.44 -11.11 35.46
CA TYR A 30 -62.75 -12.14 36.24
C TYR A 30 -62.84 -13.61 35.78
N SER A 31 -61.74 -14.12 35.19
CA SER A 31 -61.13 -15.42 35.56
C SER A 31 -59.93 -15.76 34.65
N SER A 32 -58.76 -15.91 35.27
CA SER A 32 -57.67 -16.85 34.94
C SER A 32 -57.14 -16.94 33.49
N HIS A 33 -56.00 -16.29 33.22
CA HIS A 33 -55.19 -16.53 32.01
C HIS A 33 -54.47 -17.90 32.07
N PRO A 34 -54.50 -18.74 31.01
CA PRO A 34 -53.40 -19.65 30.75
C PRO A 34 -52.27 -18.88 30.04
N VAL A 35 -51.10 -18.88 30.66
CA VAL A 35 -49.86 -18.35 30.08
C VAL A 35 -49.51 -19.18 28.83
N VAL A 36 -49.70 -18.59 27.66
CA VAL A 36 -49.13 -19.11 26.41
C VAL A 36 -47.66 -18.68 26.37
N ASN A 37 -46.77 -19.59 26.75
CA ASN A 37 -45.33 -19.44 26.57
C ASN A 37 -45.01 -19.44 25.06
N HIS A 38 -44.84 -18.25 24.46
CA HIS A 38 -44.05 -18.15 23.26
C HIS A 38 -42.57 -18.30 23.64
N PRO A 39 -41.83 -19.32 23.15
CA PRO A 39 -40.40 -19.39 23.37
C PRO A 39 -39.77 -18.17 22.70
N SER A 40 -39.34 -17.22 23.53
CA SER A 40 -38.63 -16.02 23.11
C SER A 40 -37.36 -16.45 22.38
N SER A 41 -37.29 -16.11 21.09
CA SER A 41 -36.23 -16.42 20.13
C SER A 41 -34.91 -15.69 20.45
N THR A 42 -34.37 -15.86 21.66
CA THR A 42 -33.04 -15.35 22.02
C THR A 42 -31.95 -16.25 21.46
N ALA A 43 -32.10 -17.57 21.54
CA ALA A 43 -31.09 -18.53 21.04
C ALA A 43 -30.80 -18.40 19.53
N ALA A 44 -31.82 -18.11 18.69
CA ALA A 44 -31.63 -17.90 17.26
C ALA A 44 -30.98 -16.54 16.94
N LYS A 45 -31.13 -15.53 17.81
CA LYS A 45 -30.47 -14.22 17.70
C LYS A 45 -28.99 -14.31 18.11
N PHE A 46 -28.70 -15.00 19.22
CA PHE A 46 -27.32 -15.27 19.66
C PHE A 46 -26.55 -16.15 18.66
N ARG A 47 -27.18 -17.20 18.09
CA ARG A 47 -26.55 -18.02 17.04
C ARG A 47 -26.23 -17.25 15.76
N LYS A 48 -27.08 -16.29 15.37
CA LYS A 48 -26.87 -15.43 14.19
C LYS A 48 -25.80 -14.36 14.40
N ALA A 49 -25.69 -13.79 15.61
CA ALA A 49 -24.61 -12.88 15.99
C ALA A 49 -23.26 -13.59 15.86
N ASN A 50 -23.12 -14.78 16.45
CA ASN A 50 -21.89 -15.58 16.35
C ASN A 50 -21.55 -15.91 14.88
N ALA A 51 -22.53 -16.27 14.04
CA ALA A 51 -22.27 -16.55 12.63
C ALA A 51 -21.84 -15.31 11.81
N ALA A 52 -22.38 -14.13 12.14
CA ALA A 52 -22.00 -12.87 11.52
C ALA A 52 -20.59 -12.44 11.95
N ASP A 53 -20.27 -12.59 13.24
CA ASP A 53 -18.97 -12.28 13.81
C ASP A 53 -17.89 -13.21 13.23
N GLU A 54 -18.15 -14.52 13.13
CA GLU A 54 -17.27 -15.48 12.45
C GLU A 54 -17.01 -15.12 10.98
N SER A 55 -18.05 -14.67 10.27
CA SER A 55 -17.89 -14.22 8.89
C SER A 55 -17.04 -12.96 8.79
N LEU A 56 -17.21 -12.02 9.73
CA LEU A 56 -16.43 -10.79 9.79
C LEU A 56 -14.97 -11.07 10.17
N LEU A 57 -14.73 -11.94 11.16
CA LEU A 57 -13.40 -12.36 11.59
C LEU A 57 -12.61 -12.98 10.43
N ARG A 58 -13.22 -13.89 9.66
CA ARG A 58 -12.58 -14.44 8.45
C ARG A 58 -12.19 -13.36 7.44
N HIS A 59 -13.05 -12.36 7.24
CA HIS A 59 -12.75 -11.27 6.31
C HIS A 59 -11.62 -10.37 6.82
N LEU A 60 -11.61 -10.08 8.12
CA LEU A 60 -10.54 -9.30 8.76
C LEU A 60 -9.20 -10.05 8.71
N GLU A 61 -9.18 -11.34 9.01
CA GLU A 61 -7.97 -12.18 8.91
C GLU A 61 -7.42 -12.23 7.49
N SER A 62 -8.29 -12.45 6.50
CA SER A 62 -7.88 -12.43 5.10
C SER A 62 -7.24 -11.09 4.70
N LYS A 63 -7.84 -9.96 5.12
CA LYS A 63 -7.25 -8.64 4.86
C LYS A 63 -5.93 -8.40 5.58
N ILE A 64 -5.83 -8.80 6.84
CA ILE A 64 -4.59 -8.71 7.63
C ILE A 64 -3.48 -9.48 6.93
N GLN A 65 -3.76 -10.72 6.50
CA GLN A 65 -2.78 -11.57 5.82
C GLN A 65 -2.30 -10.95 4.50
N ILE A 66 -3.22 -10.39 3.71
CA ILE A 66 -2.88 -9.68 2.46
C ILE A 66 -1.93 -8.50 2.76
N PHE A 67 -2.31 -7.61 3.68
CA PHE A 67 -1.48 -6.45 4.00
C PHE A 67 -0.14 -6.82 4.64
N GLN A 68 -0.09 -7.86 5.47
CA GLN A 68 1.13 -8.38 6.06
C GLN A 68 2.07 -8.91 4.97
N SER A 69 1.54 -9.67 4.00
CA SER A 69 2.34 -10.20 2.89
C SER A 69 2.91 -9.10 1.97
N GLU A 70 2.18 -8.00 1.79
CA GLU A 70 2.67 -6.82 1.04
C GLU A 70 3.81 -6.11 1.80
N VAL A 71 3.72 -6.03 3.13
CA VAL A 71 4.79 -5.48 3.98
C VAL A 71 6.03 -6.38 3.93
N ASP A 72 5.86 -7.69 4.08
CA ASP A 72 6.96 -8.66 4.12
C ASP A 72 7.67 -8.78 2.77
N ALA A 73 6.93 -8.71 1.65
CA ALA A 73 7.52 -8.67 0.31
C ALA A 73 8.40 -7.43 0.08
N ALA A 74 8.04 -6.29 0.69
CA ALA A 74 8.88 -5.09 0.66
C ALA A 74 10.12 -5.20 1.57
N CYS A 75 10.08 -6.05 2.61
CA CYS A 75 11.22 -6.31 3.51
C CYS A 75 12.31 -7.23 2.91
N GLY A 76 12.03 -7.96 1.82
CA GLY A 76 13.03 -8.80 1.14
C GLY A 76 14.11 -8.02 0.37
N PHE A 77 13.96 -6.71 0.23
CA PHE A 77 14.94 -5.85 -0.44
C PHE A 77 16.13 -5.57 0.50
N PRO A 78 17.39 -5.76 0.07
CA PRO A 78 18.54 -5.75 0.98
C PRO A 78 18.97 -4.35 1.43
N PHE A 79 18.26 -3.30 0.99
CA PHE A 79 18.53 -1.92 1.40
C PHE A 79 17.48 -1.42 2.39
N LYS A 80 17.94 -0.69 3.39
CA LYS A 80 17.11 0.01 4.37
C LYS A 80 16.73 1.38 3.82
N MET A 81 15.51 1.83 4.07
CA MET A 81 15.10 3.19 3.72
C MET A 81 15.39 4.13 4.88
N GLU A 82 16.16 5.19 4.64
CA GLU A 82 16.65 6.08 5.71
C GLU A 82 16.02 7.48 5.70
N ASP A 83 15.78 8.07 4.52
CA ASP A 83 15.34 9.47 4.43
C ASP A 83 14.28 9.66 3.36
N LYS A 84 13.34 10.56 3.65
CA LYS A 84 12.28 11.00 2.75
C LYS A 84 12.23 12.53 2.77
N LYS A 85 12.94 13.15 1.82
CA LYS A 85 12.90 14.60 1.64
C LYS A 85 12.28 14.94 0.29
N CYS A 86 11.16 15.65 0.31
CA CYS A 86 10.62 16.38 -0.84
C CYS A 86 10.51 15.55 -2.14
N GLY A 87 10.02 14.31 -2.07
CA GLY A 87 9.87 13.41 -3.23
C GLY A 87 11.12 12.63 -3.59
N LYS A 88 12.20 12.68 -2.80
CA LYS A 88 13.36 11.82 -2.92
C LYS A 88 13.39 10.77 -1.82
N ILE A 89 13.91 9.59 -2.15
CA ILE A 89 14.21 8.54 -1.17
C ILE A 89 15.68 8.20 -1.18
N THR A 90 16.15 7.81 -0.01
CA THR A 90 17.49 7.26 0.21
C THR A 90 17.38 5.83 0.71
N LEU A 91 18.05 4.91 0.03
CA LEU A 91 18.17 3.51 0.42
C LEU A 91 19.64 3.19 0.75
N THR A 92 19.91 2.55 1.87
CA THR A 92 21.28 2.26 2.33
C THR A 92 21.50 0.80 2.63
N ARG A 93 22.75 0.37 2.47
CA ARG A 93 23.20 -0.97 2.82
C ARG A 93 24.68 -0.92 3.18
N GLU A 94 25.05 -1.65 4.23
CA GLU A 94 26.45 -1.97 4.50
C GLU A 94 26.84 -3.28 3.81
N TYR A 95 27.99 -3.28 3.14
CA TYR A 95 28.53 -4.46 2.48
C TYR A 95 30.06 -4.45 2.60
N ASN A 96 30.64 -5.46 3.26
CA ASN A 96 32.09 -5.61 3.43
C ASN A 96 32.81 -4.33 3.95
N GLY A 97 32.19 -3.61 4.89
CA GLY A 97 32.74 -2.37 5.45
C GLY A 97 32.57 -1.14 4.55
N GLU A 98 31.83 -1.26 3.44
CA GLU A 98 31.44 -0.16 2.57
C GLU A 98 30.00 0.25 2.85
N LEU A 99 29.74 1.55 2.88
CA LEU A 99 28.38 2.09 2.91
C LEU A 99 27.93 2.36 1.48
N ILE A 100 26.91 1.64 1.04
CA ILE A 100 26.25 1.82 -0.26
C ILE A 100 24.98 2.63 -0.01
N LYS A 101 24.82 3.71 -0.76
CA LYS A 101 23.65 4.58 -0.70
C LYS A 101 23.06 4.73 -2.10
N ILE A 102 21.74 4.63 -2.22
CA ILE A 102 20.99 4.80 -3.45
C ILE A 102 20.00 5.94 -3.25
N ASP A 103 20.18 7.02 -4.01
CA ASP A 103 19.29 8.18 -4.00
C ASP A 103 18.43 8.18 -5.27
N VAL A 104 17.12 8.27 -5.10
CA VAL A 104 16.18 8.27 -6.22
C VAL A 104 15.11 9.34 -6.06
N ASP A 105 14.79 10.04 -7.15
CA ASP A 105 13.70 11.03 -7.19
C ASP A 105 12.41 10.38 -7.72
N MET A 106 11.38 10.37 -6.88
CA MET A 106 10.08 9.77 -7.19
C MET A 106 9.34 10.50 -8.31
N LYS A 107 9.67 11.76 -8.60
CA LYS A 107 9.06 12.51 -9.72
C LYS A 107 9.42 11.92 -11.07
N ASN A 108 10.55 11.22 -11.15
CA ASN A 108 11.01 10.60 -12.39
C ASN A 108 10.39 9.22 -12.64
N LEU A 109 9.55 8.74 -11.72
CA LEU A 109 8.87 7.45 -11.84
C LEU A 109 7.53 7.58 -12.56
N LYS A 110 7.46 6.97 -13.74
CA LYS A 110 6.22 6.79 -14.52
C LYS A 110 5.50 5.52 -14.09
N ASP A 111 4.16 5.57 -14.04
CA ASP A 111 3.33 4.42 -13.63
C ASP A 111 3.32 3.26 -14.66
N ASP A 112 3.73 3.54 -15.91
CA ASP A 112 3.76 2.55 -16.98
C ASP A 112 5.09 1.77 -17.02
N GLN A 113 5.03 0.49 -16.66
CA GLN A 113 6.19 -0.41 -16.52
C GLN A 113 6.97 -0.65 -17.82
N LYS A 114 6.36 -0.41 -18.99
CA LYS A 114 6.93 -0.77 -20.30
C LYS A 114 7.97 0.25 -20.80
N ASP A 115 7.90 1.49 -20.34
CA ASP A 115 8.81 2.60 -20.70
C ASP A 115 9.33 3.35 -19.45
N SER A 116 9.29 2.71 -18.28
CA SER A 116 9.72 3.32 -17.01
C SER A 116 11.24 3.26 -16.87
N SER A 117 11.96 4.04 -17.67
CA SER A 117 13.34 4.38 -17.33
C SER A 117 13.36 5.50 -16.30
N PHE A 118 14.20 5.40 -15.28
CA PHE A 118 14.37 6.48 -14.32
C PHE A 118 15.83 6.61 -13.87
N PRO A 119 16.33 7.85 -13.68
CA PRO A 119 17.65 8.08 -13.16
C PRO A 119 17.70 7.85 -11.65
N PHE A 120 18.84 7.38 -11.17
CA PHE A 120 19.16 7.25 -9.76
C PHE A 120 20.66 7.44 -9.55
N VAL A 121 21.05 7.73 -8.31
CA VAL A 121 22.45 7.93 -7.93
C VAL A 121 22.86 6.83 -6.98
N VAL A 122 24.04 6.25 -7.20
CA VAL A 122 24.67 5.29 -6.26
C VAL A 122 25.91 5.94 -5.68
N SER A 123 25.97 6.07 -4.36
CA SER A 123 27.17 6.49 -3.65
C SER A 123 27.78 5.31 -2.89
N ILE A 124 29.11 5.16 -2.95
CA ILE A 124 29.84 4.11 -2.23
C ILE A 124 31.00 4.74 -1.47
N THR A 125 30.94 4.64 -0.14
CA THR A 125 31.93 5.20 0.78
C THR A 125 32.67 4.08 1.52
N LYS A 126 33.99 4.25 1.73
CA LYS A 126 34.84 3.32 2.48
C LYS A 126 35.57 4.08 3.58
N GLY A 127 35.12 3.96 4.83
CA GLY A 127 35.64 4.74 5.95
C GLY A 127 35.55 6.25 5.68
N ASP A 128 36.55 7.01 6.15
CA ASP A 128 36.57 8.48 6.07
C ASP A 128 37.23 9.03 4.78
N GLY A 129 37.46 8.18 3.78
CA GLY A 129 38.12 8.56 2.53
C GLY A 129 37.18 9.13 1.45
N PRO A 130 37.70 9.38 0.24
CA PRO A 130 36.89 9.77 -0.92
C PRO A 130 35.83 8.70 -1.21
N TRP A 131 34.71 9.12 -1.78
CA TRP A 131 33.62 8.22 -2.18
C TRP A 131 33.31 8.33 -3.66
N LEU A 132 32.80 7.23 -4.21
CA LEU A 132 32.35 7.16 -5.59
C LEU A 132 30.88 7.55 -5.66
N GLU A 133 30.51 8.28 -6.71
CA GLU A 133 29.14 8.61 -7.05
C GLU A 133 28.86 8.26 -8.51
N PHE A 134 27.98 7.30 -8.74
CA PHE A 134 27.56 6.87 -10.06
C PHE A 134 26.20 7.48 -10.38
N LEU A 135 26.11 8.17 -11.51
CA LEU A 135 24.86 8.56 -12.12
C LEU A 135 24.39 7.40 -12.99
N CYS A 136 23.28 6.80 -12.64
CA CYS A 136 22.76 5.60 -13.28
C CYS A 136 21.37 5.82 -13.84
N THR A 137 21.05 5.09 -14.91
CA THR A 137 19.69 4.96 -15.44
C THR A 137 19.22 3.52 -15.31
N ALA A 138 18.12 3.33 -14.59
CA ALA A 138 17.42 2.07 -14.50
C ALA A 138 16.45 1.93 -15.68
N MET A 139 16.43 0.75 -16.30
CA MET A 139 15.48 0.29 -17.31
C MET A 139 14.99 -1.10 -16.90
N ALA A 140 13.90 -1.60 -17.52
CA ALA A 140 13.19 -2.82 -17.10
C ALA A 140 14.11 -3.94 -16.58
N ASP A 141 15.11 -4.36 -17.35
CA ASP A 141 16.07 -5.39 -16.93
C ASP A 141 17.53 -4.95 -17.17
N LYS A 142 17.81 -3.65 -17.05
CA LYS A 142 19.15 -3.12 -17.31
C LYS A 142 19.44 -1.88 -16.47
N ILE A 143 20.69 -1.77 -16.03
CA ILE A 143 21.25 -0.56 -15.44
C ILE A 143 22.36 -0.05 -16.36
N VAL A 144 22.40 1.26 -16.58
CA VAL A 144 23.47 1.93 -17.33
C VAL A 144 24.12 2.96 -16.43
N ILE A 145 25.45 3.08 -16.50
CA ILE A 145 26.21 4.15 -15.87
C ILE A 145 26.34 5.28 -16.89
N ASP A 146 25.73 6.41 -16.57
CA ASP A 146 25.76 7.62 -17.39
C ASP A 146 27.05 8.39 -17.14
N ASP A 147 27.38 8.63 -15.86
CA ASP A 147 28.54 9.40 -15.42
C ASP A 147 29.07 8.85 -14.06
N LEU A 148 30.32 9.16 -13.74
CA LEU A 148 30.98 8.79 -12.48
C LEU A 148 31.75 10.00 -11.93
N ASN A 149 31.54 10.28 -10.66
CA ASN A 149 32.27 11.27 -9.91
C ASN A 149 33.02 10.63 -8.73
N VAL A 150 34.19 11.16 -8.41
CA VAL A 150 34.93 10.82 -7.18
C VAL A 150 34.86 12.05 -6.31
N ASN A 151 34.06 12.01 -5.25
CA ASN A 151 34.00 13.15 -4.35
C ASN A 151 35.35 13.30 -3.64
N ASP A 152 35.74 14.56 -3.38
CA ASP A 152 37.06 15.03 -2.91
C ASP A 152 38.08 15.42 -4.03
N TYR A 153 37.92 14.89 -5.25
CA TYR A 153 38.65 15.34 -6.43
C TYR A 153 37.64 15.96 -7.39
N GLY A 154 37.62 17.29 -7.55
CA GLY A 154 36.62 17.99 -8.38
C GLY A 154 36.35 17.31 -9.73
N LYS A 155 35.14 17.52 -10.29
CA LYS A 155 34.60 16.77 -11.43
C LYS A 155 35.67 16.55 -12.51
N PRO A 156 36.08 15.29 -12.77
CA PRO A 156 37.08 15.03 -13.79
C PRO A 156 36.55 15.42 -15.17
N GLU A 157 37.35 16.16 -15.96
CA GLU A 157 37.06 16.41 -17.38
C GLU A 157 37.45 15.21 -18.25
N PHE A 158 37.00 14.00 -17.90
CA PHE A 158 37.15 12.83 -18.77
C PHE A 158 35.85 12.05 -18.91
N TYR A 159 35.60 11.58 -20.13
CA TYR A 159 34.50 10.67 -20.41
C TYR A 159 34.90 9.26 -19.98
N LEU A 160 34.03 8.58 -19.21
CA LEU A 160 34.21 7.16 -18.94
C LEU A 160 34.08 6.37 -20.25
N GLY A 161 35.16 5.71 -20.68
CA GLY A 161 35.12 4.77 -21.80
C GLY A 161 34.22 3.57 -21.50
N GLU A 162 33.63 2.98 -22.54
CA GLU A 162 32.64 1.90 -22.44
C GLU A 162 33.13 0.70 -21.62
N LYS A 163 34.38 0.26 -21.87
CA LYS A 163 34.99 -0.85 -21.12
C LYS A 163 35.03 -0.59 -19.61
N LEU A 164 35.35 0.64 -19.21
CA LEU A 164 35.41 0.99 -17.80
C LEU A 164 34.00 1.05 -17.19
N LYS A 165 32.99 1.49 -17.95
CA LYS A 165 31.58 1.41 -17.53
C LYS A 165 31.14 -0.04 -17.30
N GLU A 166 31.53 -0.97 -18.16
CA GLU A 166 31.24 -2.40 -18.00
C GLU A 166 31.86 -2.99 -16.73
N ASP A 167 33.12 -2.65 -16.44
CA ASP A 167 33.80 -3.13 -15.24
C ASP A 167 33.21 -2.50 -13.96
N PHE A 168 32.79 -1.23 -14.01
CA PHE A 168 32.05 -0.61 -12.90
C PHE A 168 30.64 -1.17 -12.73
N LEU A 169 29.95 -1.58 -13.80
CA LEU A 169 28.67 -2.28 -13.67
C LEU A 169 28.84 -3.59 -12.91
N LYS A 170 29.85 -4.42 -13.24
CA LYS A 170 30.17 -5.64 -12.47
C LYS A 170 30.50 -5.32 -11.01
N TYR A 171 31.20 -4.21 -10.76
CA TYR A 171 31.49 -3.73 -9.41
C TYR A 171 30.21 -3.40 -8.62
N LEU A 172 29.21 -2.81 -9.26
CA LEU A 172 27.88 -2.55 -8.66
C LEU A 172 27.05 -3.82 -8.50
N GLU A 173 27.11 -4.76 -9.44
CA GLU A 173 26.42 -6.06 -9.38
C GLU A 173 26.85 -6.87 -8.15
N MET A 174 28.16 -6.95 -7.86
CA MET A 174 28.68 -7.62 -6.65
C MET A 174 28.15 -7.01 -5.34
N ARG A 175 27.64 -5.77 -5.39
CA ARG A 175 27.06 -5.04 -4.26
C ARG A 175 25.53 -5.15 -4.19
N GLY A 176 24.93 -5.94 -5.08
CA GLY A 176 23.49 -6.17 -5.16
C GLY A 176 22.74 -5.10 -5.98
N ILE A 177 23.45 -4.37 -6.84
CA ILE A 177 22.86 -3.43 -7.80
C ILE A 177 22.97 -4.09 -9.18
N GLU A 178 22.12 -5.08 -9.40
CA GLU A 178 22.06 -5.88 -10.62
C GLU A 178 20.86 -5.47 -11.49
N ALA A 179 20.78 -6.03 -12.69
CA ALA A 179 19.64 -5.80 -13.59
C ALA A 179 18.28 -6.03 -12.90
N SER A 180 18.15 -7.07 -12.05
CA SER A 180 16.91 -7.36 -11.31
C SER A 180 16.55 -6.27 -10.28
N THR A 181 17.55 -5.49 -9.84
CA THR A 181 17.39 -4.40 -8.88
C THR A 181 16.57 -3.27 -9.47
N SER A 182 16.58 -3.02 -10.79
CA SER A 182 15.77 -1.95 -11.39
C SER A 182 14.27 -2.18 -11.19
N ASN A 183 13.80 -3.40 -11.48
CA ASN A 183 12.41 -3.82 -11.27
C ASN A 183 12.03 -3.78 -9.79
N SER A 184 12.90 -4.28 -8.93
CA SER A 184 12.68 -4.33 -7.49
C SER A 184 12.61 -2.91 -6.91
N LEU A 185 13.52 -2.02 -7.32
CA LEU A 185 13.56 -0.62 -6.94
C LEU A 185 12.32 0.11 -7.44
N HIS A 186 11.91 -0.10 -8.70
CA HIS A 186 10.68 0.48 -9.23
C HIS A 186 9.44 0.07 -8.43
N LYS A 187 9.27 -1.24 -8.16
CA LYS A 187 8.17 -1.75 -7.34
C LYS A 187 8.19 -1.17 -5.93
N TYR A 188 9.36 -1.16 -5.30
CA TYR A 188 9.54 -0.59 -3.97
C TYR A 188 9.11 0.88 -3.94
N MET A 189 9.58 1.67 -4.90
CA MET A 189 9.27 3.08 -4.97
C MET A 189 7.82 3.37 -5.34
N MET A 190 7.22 2.60 -6.24
CA MET A 190 5.79 2.72 -6.56
C MET A 190 4.90 2.34 -5.40
N SER A 191 5.26 1.29 -4.67
CA SER A 191 4.57 0.95 -3.43
C SER A 191 4.59 2.17 -2.50
N TYR A 192 5.73 2.82 -2.34
CA TYR A 192 5.87 3.97 -1.47
C TYR A 192 5.14 5.23 -1.98
N LYS A 193 5.26 5.55 -3.27
CA LYS A 193 4.58 6.67 -3.95
C LYS A 193 3.06 6.53 -3.82
N ASN A 194 2.55 5.31 -4.00
CA ASN A 194 1.12 5.04 -4.06
C ASN A 194 0.47 4.74 -2.70
N ASN A 195 1.22 4.38 -1.63
CA ASN A 195 0.84 4.51 -0.19
C ASN A 195 1.66 3.67 0.85
N CYS A 196 2.64 2.82 0.56
CA CYS A 196 2.58 1.47 1.14
C CYS A 196 3.20 1.14 2.53
N VAL A 197 4.44 1.48 2.93
CA VAL A 197 4.99 0.79 4.14
C VAL A 197 4.37 1.26 5.47
N ASP A 198 4.36 2.56 5.76
CA ASP A 198 3.81 3.07 7.02
C ASP A 198 2.28 2.99 7.05
N VAL A 199 1.62 3.17 5.91
CA VAL A 199 0.17 3.08 5.82
C VAL A 199 -0.30 1.63 5.91
N ASN A 200 0.37 0.66 5.27
CA ASN A 200 -0.01 -0.74 5.45
C ASN A 200 0.35 -1.25 6.85
N ARG A 201 1.46 -0.82 7.46
CA ARG A 201 1.75 -1.14 8.87
C ARG A 201 0.68 -0.57 9.81
N ASN A 202 0.26 0.67 9.57
CA ASN A 202 -0.83 1.29 10.31
C ASN A 202 -2.19 0.61 10.04
N ARG A 203 -2.46 0.20 8.79
CA ARG A 203 -3.66 -0.59 8.44
C ARG A 203 -3.64 -1.95 9.10
N VAL A 204 -2.53 -2.68 9.10
CA VAL A 204 -2.39 -3.96 9.82
C VAL A 204 -2.71 -3.74 11.30
N GLY A 205 -2.15 -2.70 11.93
CA GLY A 205 -2.48 -2.34 13.31
C GLY A 205 -3.97 -2.02 13.53
N TYR A 206 -4.58 -1.28 12.61
CA TYR A 206 -6.00 -0.95 12.63
C TYR A 206 -6.89 -2.20 12.49
N PHE A 207 -6.63 -3.06 11.50
CA PHE A 207 -7.38 -4.29 11.27
C PHE A 207 -7.18 -5.31 12.40
N MET A 208 -5.98 -5.40 12.98
CA MET A 208 -5.73 -6.19 14.19
C MET A 208 -6.54 -5.68 15.39
N THR A 209 -6.69 -4.36 15.52
CA THR A 209 -7.51 -3.75 16.58
C THR A 209 -8.99 -4.04 16.36
N LEU A 210 -9.49 -3.95 15.13
CA LEU A 210 -10.85 -4.34 14.78
C LEU A 210 -11.11 -5.83 15.04
N LYS A 211 -10.18 -6.71 14.68
CA LYS A 211 -10.27 -8.14 14.97
C LYS A 211 -10.45 -8.38 16.47
N LYS A 212 -9.57 -7.81 17.30
CA LYS A 212 -9.66 -7.91 18.77
C LYS A 212 -10.95 -7.34 19.37
N PHE A 213 -11.58 -6.38 18.69
CA PHE A 213 -12.87 -5.84 19.11
C PHE A 213 -14.01 -6.82 18.85
N VAL A 214 -14.00 -7.51 17.71
CA VAL A 214 -15.02 -8.51 17.33
C VAL A 214 -14.86 -9.82 18.10
N GLU A 215 -13.66 -10.15 18.57
CA GLU A 215 -13.38 -11.33 19.41
C GLU A 215 -13.86 -11.20 20.88
N LYS A 216 -14.25 -10.01 21.33
CA LYS A 216 -14.70 -9.73 22.71
C LYS A 216 -16.21 -9.84 22.86
#